data_AF-A0A0S7X1H1-F1
#
_entry.id   AF-A0A0S7X1H1-F1
#
_cell.length_a   1.000
_cell.length_b   1.000
_cell.length_c   1.000
_cell.angle_alpha   90.00
_cell.angle_beta   90.00
_cell.angle_gamma   90.00
#
_symmetry.space_group_name_H-M   'P 1'
#
loop_
_entity.id
_entity.type
_entity.pdbx_description
1 polymer ?
#
loop_
_entity_poly.entity_id
_entity_poly.type
_entity_poly.pdbx_seq_one_letter_code
_entity_poly.pdbx_strand_id
1 'polypeptide(L)'
;MVLAAERETGRLIWQKVLAEIHPHDEVLSAPPAVARGAVFVGSADGIFRAFSLADGTELWQFKTDSSVIPVSAGPDRTSGRISSGAVVSGRTVFFGASDGKIYALDRRRGTLEWSYSVGVPIVASPAVSGNALYVADWDGNLYTFVSLVEKRSR
;
A
#
# COMPACT_ATOMS: atom_id res chain seq x y z
N MET A 1 2.72 -5.57 -12.59
CA MET A 1 4.15 -5.95 -12.74
C MET A 1 5.00 -4.87 -12.10
N VAL A 2 6.13 -5.21 -11.49
CA VAL A 2 7.15 -4.25 -11.04
C VAL A 2 8.45 -4.58 -11.74
N LEU A 3 9.16 -3.54 -12.20
CA LEU A 3 10.48 -3.67 -12.79
C LEU A 3 11.41 -2.63 -12.19
N ALA A 4 12.69 -2.97 -12.14
CA ALA A 4 13.77 -2.04 -11.87
C ALA A 4 14.72 -2.01 -13.06
N ALA A 5 15.15 -0.81 -13.43
CA ALA A 5 16.10 -0.58 -14.51
C ALA A 5 17.19 0.38 -14.05
N GLU A 6 18.36 0.28 -14.68
CA GLU A 6 19.45 1.24 -14.52
C GLU A 6 19.00 2.64 -14.94
N ARG A 7 19.35 3.64 -14.14
CA ARG A 7 18.93 5.03 -14.37
C ARG A 7 19.53 5.60 -15.65
N GLU A 8 20.80 5.31 -15.91
CA GLU A 8 21.58 5.92 -16.99
C GLU A 8 21.30 5.26 -18.34
N THR A 9 21.13 3.93 -18.35
CA THR A 9 21.02 3.14 -19.59
C THR A 9 19.60 2.66 -19.88
N GLY A 10 18.72 2.65 -18.87
CA GLY A 10 17.40 2.02 -18.95
C GLY A 10 17.46 0.49 -18.99
N ARG A 11 18.63 -0.13 -18.79
CA ARG A 11 18.79 -1.59 -18.81
C ARG A 11 18.01 -2.22 -17.66
N LEU A 12 17.17 -3.20 -17.97
CA LEU A 12 16.42 -3.97 -16.98
C LEU A 12 17.38 -4.70 -16.03
N ILE A 13 17.21 -4.49 -14.72
CA ILE A 13 17.92 -5.20 -13.65
C ILE A 13 17.12 -6.43 -13.25
N TRP A 14 15.85 -6.23 -12.90
CA TRP A 14 14.94 -7.30 -12.53
C TRP A 14 13.48 -6.93 -12.85
N GLN A 15 12.62 -7.94 -12.99
CA GLN A 15 11.18 -7.79 -13.15
C GLN A 15 10.42 -8.86 -12.35
N LYS A 16 9.25 -8.49 -11.84
CA LYS A 16 8.33 -9.37 -11.09
C LYS A 16 6.90 -9.17 -11.56
N VAL A 17 6.27 -10.28 -11.97
CA VAL A 17 4.82 -10.34 -12.19
C VAL A 17 4.16 -10.57 -10.83
N LEU A 18 3.27 -9.66 -10.44
CA LEU A 18 2.66 -9.67 -9.09
C LEU A 18 1.40 -10.53 -9.03
N ALA A 19 0.66 -10.61 -10.15
CA ALA A 19 -0.55 -11.39 -10.29
C ALA A 19 -0.82 -11.64 -11.78
N GLU A 20 -1.43 -12.78 -12.10
CA GLU A 20 -2.06 -13.01 -13.39
C GLU A 20 -3.39 -12.25 -13.41
N ILE A 21 -3.47 -11.21 -14.24
CA ILE A 21 -4.65 -10.36 -14.35
C ILE A 21 -5.60 -10.96 -15.40
N HIS A 22 -6.88 -11.07 -15.06
CA HIS A 22 -7.88 -11.48 -16.05
C HIS A 22 -8.08 -10.37 -17.10
N PRO A 23 -8.42 -10.69 -18.35
CA PRO A 23 -8.51 -9.72 -19.45
C PRO A 23 -9.52 -8.58 -19.24
N HIS A 24 -10.37 -8.66 -18.22
CA HIS A 24 -11.37 -7.65 -17.86
C HIS A 24 -11.09 -6.95 -16.52
N ASP A 25 -9.94 -7.22 -15.90
CA ASP A 25 -9.48 -6.49 -14.73
C ASP A 25 -8.81 -5.18 -15.14
N GLU A 26 -9.36 -4.09 -14.64
CA GLU A 26 -8.78 -2.76 -14.78
C GLU A 26 -7.37 -2.77 -14.16
N VAL A 27 -6.37 -2.42 -14.98
CA VAL A 27 -4.95 -2.44 -14.60
C VAL A 27 -4.66 -1.20 -13.74
N LEU A 28 -5.11 -1.24 -12.49
CA LEU A 28 -4.72 -0.27 -11.48
C LEU A 28 -3.40 -0.75 -10.87
N SER A 29 -2.29 -0.17 -11.31
CA SER A 29 -1.01 -0.35 -10.62
C SER A 29 -0.90 0.69 -9.52
N ALA A 30 -0.80 0.25 -8.27
CA ALA A 30 -0.37 1.12 -7.19
C ALA A 30 1.04 1.66 -7.50
N PRO A 31 1.27 2.97 -7.36
CA PRO A 31 2.62 3.52 -7.38
C PRO A 31 3.52 2.83 -6.34
N PRO A 32 4.73 2.38 -6.70
CA PRO A 32 5.64 1.77 -5.74
C PRO A 32 6.22 2.83 -4.80
N ALA A 33 6.40 2.46 -3.53
CA ALA A 33 7.21 3.24 -2.58
C ALA A 33 8.61 2.63 -2.47
N VAL A 34 9.64 3.46 -2.38
CA VAL A 34 11.03 2.98 -2.24
C VAL A 34 11.64 3.56 -0.98
N ALA A 35 12.18 2.71 -0.10
CA ALA A 35 12.90 3.17 1.09
C ALA A 35 13.95 2.15 1.55
N ARG A 36 15.15 2.65 1.88
CA ARG A 36 16.26 1.87 2.46
C ARG A 36 16.54 0.54 1.73
N GLY A 37 16.57 0.57 0.40
CA GLY A 37 16.90 -0.60 -0.42
C GLY A 37 15.77 -1.61 -0.59
N ALA A 38 14.52 -1.23 -0.27
CA ALA A 38 13.34 -2.04 -0.55
C ALA A 38 12.30 -1.26 -1.36
N VAL A 39 11.56 -1.98 -2.20
CA VAL A 39 10.41 -1.51 -2.98
C VAL A 39 9.15 -2.11 -2.38
N PHE A 40 8.15 -1.28 -2.12
CA PHE A 40 6.85 -1.67 -1.55
C PHE A 40 5.75 -1.40 -2.57
N VAL A 41 4.88 -2.37 -2.80
CA VAL A 41 3.88 -2.28 -3.86
C VAL A 41 2.59 -2.99 -3.49
N GLY A 42 1.48 -2.33 -3.79
CA GLY A 42 0.14 -2.91 -3.75
C GLY A 42 -0.23 -3.55 -5.07
N SER A 43 -1.11 -4.55 -5.02
CA SER A 43 -1.59 -5.25 -6.19
C SER A 43 -3.10 -5.48 -6.13
N ALA A 44 -3.70 -5.69 -7.30
CA ALA A 44 -5.14 -5.93 -7.47
C ALA A 44 -5.61 -7.26 -6.85
N ASP A 45 -4.68 -8.19 -6.58
CA ASP A 45 -4.95 -9.40 -5.80
C ASP A 45 -5.12 -9.12 -4.29
N GLY A 46 -4.99 -7.87 -3.84
CA GLY A 46 -5.08 -7.49 -2.43
C GLY A 46 -3.88 -7.91 -1.60
N ILE A 47 -2.75 -8.18 -2.24
CA ILE A 47 -1.50 -8.51 -1.55
C ILE A 47 -0.54 -7.33 -1.67
N PHE A 48 -0.12 -6.79 -0.54
CA PHE A 48 0.94 -5.80 -0.41
C PHE A 48 2.28 -6.50 -0.26
N ARG A 49 3.25 -6.20 -1.12
CA ARG A 49 4.54 -6.91 -1.16
C ARG A 49 5.71 -5.96 -0.97
N ALA A 50 6.79 -6.50 -0.41
CA ALA A 50 8.08 -5.85 -0.38
C ALA A 50 9.12 -6.68 -1.14
N PHE A 51 9.92 -6.01 -1.96
CA PHE A 51 11.04 -6.60 -2.70
C PHE A 51 12.33 -5.88 -2.34
N SER A 52 13.44 -6.62 -2.33
CA SER A 52 14.77 -6.04 -2.30
C SER A 52 15.03 -5.27 -3.58
N LEU A 53 15.49 -4.01 -3.46
CA LEU A 53 15.81 -3.17 -4.61
C LEU A 53 17.02 -3.69 -5.39
N ALA A 54 17.93 -4.41 -4.72
CA ALA A 54 19.19 -4.86 -5.31
C ALA A 54 18.98 -5.98 -6.34
N ASP A 55 18.08 -6.92 -6.07
CA ASP A 55 17.95 -8.18 -6.80
C ASP A 55 16.49 -8.59 -7.06
N GLY A 56 15.51 -7.84 -6.54
CA GLY A 56 14.09 -8.15 -6.68
C GLY A 56 13.64 -9.33 -5.83
N THR A 57 14.45 -9.81 -4.87
CA THR A 57 14.06 -10.88 -3.95
C THR A 57 12.86 -10.44 -3.10
N GLU A 58 11.82 -11.26 -3.01
CA GLU A 58 10.66 -10.96 -2.15
C GLU A 58 11.09 -11.03 -0.68
N LEU A 59 10.87 -9.94 0.05
CA LEU A 59 11.22 -9.82 1.47
C LEU A 59 10.07 -10.29 2.35
N TRP A 60 8.84 -9.90 2.00
CA TRP A 60 7.61 -10.28 2.69
C TRP A 60 6.38 -9.91 1.85
N GLN A 61 5.25 -10.48 2.22
CA GLN A 61 3.93 -10.13 1.70
C GLN A 61 2.89 -10.03 2.82
N PHE A 62 1.88 -9.19 2.61
CA PHE A 62 0.76 -8.98 3.53
C PHE A 62 -0.55 -9.02 2.75
N LYS A 63 -1.51 -9.83 3.18
CA LYS A 63 -2.83 -9.95 2.56
C LYS A 63 -3.83 -9.05 3.31
N THR A 64 -4.51 -8.18 2.57
CA THR A 64 -5.58 -7.34 3.13
C THR A 64 -6.79 -8.18 3.54
N ASP A 65 -7.59 -7.64 4.45
CA ASP A 65 -8.79 -8.31 4.92
C ASP A 65 -9.88 -8.26 3.84
N SER A 66 -10.10 -9.39 3.15
CA SER A 66 -11.11 -9.52 2.11
C SER A 66 -12.52 -9.79 2.67
N SER A 67 -12.74 -9.75 3.98
CA SER A 67 -14.07 -10.06 4.54
C SER A 67 -15.03 -8.87 4.53
N VAL A 68 -14.55 -7.64 4.32
CA VAL A 68 -15.41 -6.44 4.27
C VAL A 68 -15.69 -6.10 2.81
N ILE A 69 -16.89 -6.45 2.34
CA ILE A 69 -17.43 -5.98 1.05
C ILE A 69 -18.17 -4.66 1.33
N PRO A 70 -17.74 -3.52 0.78
CA PRO A 70 -18.57 -2.33 0.79
C PRO A 70 -19.88 -2.67 0.07
N VAL A 71 -21.03 -2.42 0.70
CA VAL A 71 -22.38 -2.70 0.15
C VAL A 71 -22.67 -1.99 -1.17
N SER A 72 -21.84 -1.02 -1.56
CA SER A 72 -21.86 -0.30 -2.84
C SER A 72 -21.01 -0.94 -3.94
N ALA A 73 -20.15 -1.91 -3.62
CA ALA A 73 -19.46 -2.74 -4.60
C ALA A 73 -20.37 -3.93 -4.93
N GLY A 74 -20.95 -3.94 -6.13
CA GLY A 74 -21.77 -5.05 -6.61
C GLY A 74 -21.05 -6.43 -6.51
N PRO A 75 -21.73 -7.53 -6.82
CA PRO A 75 -21.32 -8.90 -6.49
C PRO A 75 -19.99 -9.40 -7.08
N ASP A 76 -19.24 -8.58 -7.83
CA ASP A 76 -18.19 -9.04 -8.74
C ASP A 76 -16.78 -8.45 -8.54
N ARG A 77 -16.48 -7.61 -7.54
CA ARG A 77 -15.14 -6.97 -7.47
C ARG A 77 -14.53 -6.89 -6.07
N THR A 78 -13.86 -7.98 -5.68
CA THR A 78 -12.63 -8.06 -4.86
C THR A 78 -12.48 -7.03 -3.72
N SER A 79 -12.98 -7.38 -2.54
CA SER A 79 -12.61 -6.73 -1.28
C SER A 79 -11.08 -6.75 -1.09
N GLY A 80 -10.49 -5.58 -0.84
CA GLY A 80 -9.07 -5.45 -0.51
C GLY A 80 -8.11 -5.20 -1.67
N ARG A 81 -8.57 -4.91 -2.89
CA ARG A 81 -7.69 -4.38 -3.96
C ARG A 81 -6.82 -3.24 -3.45
N ILE A 82 -5.53 -3.24 -3.81
CA ILE A 82 -4.62 -2.15 -3.45
C ILE A 82 -4.25 -1.39 -4.73
N SER A 83 -5.01 -0.34 -5.00
CA SER A 83 -4.75 0.62 -6.09
C SER A 83 -4.07 1.90 -5.60
N SER A 84 -4.15 2.21 -4.29
CA SER A 84 -3.43 3.34 -3.71
C SER A 84 -1.93 3.09 -3.70
N GLY A 85 -1.13 4.14 -3.87
CA GLY A 85 0.30 4.08 -3.57
C GLY A 85 0.56 3.81 -2.08
N ALA A 86 1.84 3.70 -1.74
CA ALA A 86 2.27 3.60 -0.35
C ALA A 86 3.17 4.77 0.03
N VAL A 87 3.25 5.08 1.33
CA VAL A 87 4.18 6.06 1.88
C VAL A 87 4.94 5.45 3.05
N VAL A 88 6.24 5.70 3.11
CA VAL A 88 7.11 5.21 4.20
C VAL A 88 7.46 6.38 5.12
N SER A 89 7.20 6.23 6.41
CA SER A 89 7.68 7.17 7.44
C SER A 89 8.31 6.40 8.60
N GLY A 90 9.55 6.75 8.94
CA GLY A 90 10.27 6.10 10.04
C GLY A 90 10.49 4.60 9.79
N ARG A 91 9.78 3.74 10.52
CA ARG A 91 9.80 2.26 10.38
C ARG A 91 8.56 1.68 9.72
N THR A 92 7.57 2.53 9.45
CA THR A 92 6.23 2.10 9.06
C THR A 92 6.01 2.41 7.58
N VAL A 93 5.34 1.50 6.89
CA VAL A 93 4.78 1.73 5.56
C VAL A 93 3.26 1.81 5.68
N PHE A 94 2.68 2.84 5.09
CA PHE A 94 1.25 3.10 5.08
C PHE A 94 0.69 2.94 3.67
N PHE A 95 -0.48 2.32 3.56
CA PHE A 95 -1.24 2.21 2.32
C PHE A 95 -2.73 2.06 2.62
N GLY A 96 -3.57 2.33 1.63
CA GLY A 96 -5.00 2.08 1.69
C GLY A 96 -5.41 0.90 0.81
N ALA A 97 -6.61 0.38 1.01
CA ALA A 97 -7.17 -0.64 0.13
C ALA A 97 -8.67 -0.44 -0.09
N SER A 98 -9.21 -1.15 -1.08
CA SER A 98 -10.63 -1.11 -1.45
C SER A 98 -11.55 -1.81 -0.45
N ASP A 99 -11.00 -2.49 0.56
CA ASP A 99 -11.76 -2.95 1.75
C ASP A 99 -12.15 -1.81 2.71
N GLY A 100 -11.78 -0.57 2.37
CA GLY A 100 -12.06 0.62 3.15
C GLY A 100 -11.22 0.74 4.42
N LYS A 101 -10.04 0.10 4.42
CA LYS A 101 -9.07 0.19 5.51
C LYS A 101 -7.79 0.91 5.10
N ILE A 102 -7.21 1.54 6.11
CA ILE A 102 -5.87 2.10 6.11
C ILE A 102 -4.99 1.14 6.90
N TYR A 103 -3.84 0.78 6.35
CA TYR A 103 -2.91 -0.17 6.93
C TYR A 103 -1.59 0.49 7.26
N ALA A 104 -1.03 0.12 8.41
CA ALA A 104 0.32 0.47 8.83
C ALA A 104 1.09 -0.81 9.15
N LEU A 105 2.18 -1.07 8.41
CA LEU A 105 3.01 -2.25 8.61
C LEU A 105 4.43 -1.85 9.01
N ASP A 106 5.09 -2.66 9.84
CA ASP A 106 6.55 -2.58 10.01
C ASP A 106 7.19 -2.93 8.66
N ARG A 107 7.88 -1.95 8.05
CA ARG A 107 8.39 -2.11 6.68
C ARG A 107 9.44 -3.22 6.53
N ARG A 108 10.08 -3.66 7.62
CA ARG A 108 11.12 -4.71 7.57
C ARG A 108 10.50 -6.10 7.63
N ARG A 109 9.40 -6.26 8.37
CA ARG A 109 8.79 -7.56 8.65
C ARG A 109 7.47 -7.80 7.92
N GLY A 110 6.82 -6.76 7.42
CA GLY A 110 5.47 -6.84 6.88
C GLY A 110 4.40 -7.11 7.94
N THR A 111 4.75 -7.00 9.23
CA THR A 111 3.82 -7.23 10.33
C THR A 111 2.91 -6.03 10.53
N LEU A 112 1.61 -6.28 10.68
CA LEU A 112 0.62 -5.24 10.97
C LEU A 112 0.92 -4.56 12.31
N GLU A 113 1.15 -3.24 12.26
CA GLU A 113 1.25 -2.40 13.46
C GLU A 113 -0.13 -1.92 13.89
N TRP A 114 -0.94 -1.43 12.93
CA TRP A 114 -2.34 -1.10 13.14
C TRP A 114 -3.10 -1.04 11.81
N SER A 115 -4.42 -1.13 11.88
CA SER A 115 -5.34 -0.78 10.79
C SER A 115 -6.50 0.06 11.29
N TYR A 116 -7.05 0.89 10.40
CA TYR A 116 -8.21 1.73 10.70
C TYR A 116 -9.25 1.60 9.59
N SER A 117 -10.50 1.32 9.95
CA SER A 117 -11.60 1.15 9.02
C SER A 117 -12.37 2.44 8.84
N VAL A 118 -12.38 2.98 7.63
CA VAL A 118 -13.25 4.11 7.26
C VAL A 118 -14.54 3.64 6.58
N GLY A 119 -14.59 2.39 6.12
CA GLY A 119 -15.77 1.78 5.50
C GLY A 119 -16.02 2.16 4.03
N VAL A 120 -15.23 3.10 3.50
CA VAL A 120 -15.24 3.55 2.11
C VAL A 120 -13.88 3.24 1.47
N PRO A 121 -13.82 2.72 0.22
CA PRO A 121 -12.57 2.38 -0.44
C PRO A 121 -11.51 3.49 -0.38
N ILE A 122 -10.29 3.12 0.01
CA ILE A 122 -9.13 4.03 -0.06
C ILE A 122 -8.39 3.78 -1.37
N VAL A 123 -8.53 4.70 -2.31
CA VAL A 123 -7.88 4.63 -3.63
C VAL A 123 -6.81 5.70 -3.83
N ALA A 124 -6.85 6.77 -3.04
CA ALA A 124 -5.87 7.84 -3.11
C ALA A 124 -4.56 7.43 -2.43
N SER A 125 -3.43 7.90 -2.96
CA SER A 125 -2.13 7.66 -2.34
C SER A 125 -2.02 8.44 -1.02
N PRO A 126 -1.63 7.79 0.10
CA PRO A 126 -1.44 8.48 1.37
C PRO A 126 -0.25 9.45 1.31
N ALA A 127 -0.31 10.51 2.12
CA ALA A 127 0.77 11.48 2.25
C ALA A 127 1.17 11.65 3.72
N VAL A 128 2.46 11.89 3.98
CA VAL A 128 2.98 12.18 5.32
C VAL A 128 3.61 13.55 5.34
N SER A 129 3.28 14.37 6.35
CA SER A 129 3.95 15.63 6.64
C SER A 129 4.11 15.81 8.14
N GLY A 130 5.35 16.01 8.58
CA GLY A 130 5.68 16.06 10.01
C GLY A 130 5.28 14.77 10.73
N ASN A 131 4.38 14.89 11.71
CA ASN A 131 3.84 13.77 12.50
C ASN A 131 2.43 13.33 12.06
N ALA A 132 1.97 13.80 10.90
CA ALA A 132 0.63 13.54 10.38
C ALA A 132 0.65 12.69 9.11
N LEU A 133 -0.25 11.72 9.04
CA LEU A 133 -0.61 10.95 7.86
C LEU A 133 -1.97 11.45 7.34
N TYR A 134 -2.05 11.72 6.05
CA TYR A 134 -3.25 12.18 5.35
C TYR A 134 -3.69 11.10 4.36
N VAL A 135 -4.97 10.76 4.39
CA VAL A 135 -5.56 9.74 3.52
C VAL A 135 -6.92 10.21 3.04
N ALA A 136 -7.20 10.06 1.75
CA ALA A 136 -8.52 10.36 1.19
C ALA A 136 -9.24 9.09 0.73
N ASP A 137 -10.54 9.01 0.99
CA ASP A 137 -11.39 7.93 0.49
C ASP A 137 -12.00 8.26 -0.88
N TRP A 138 -12.73 7.29 -1.44
CA TRP A 138 -13.42 7.42 -2.72
C TRP A 138 -14.49 8.52 -2.74
N ASP A 139 -15.12 8.80 -1.60
CA ASP A 139 -16.19 9.80 -1.49
C ASP A 139 -15.65 11.21 -1.29
N GLY A 140 -14.32 11.37 -1.25
CA GLY A 140 -13.64 12.67 -1.11
C GLY A 140 -13.46 13.13 0.34
N ASN A 141 -13.69 12.25 1.32
CA ASN A 141 -13.38 12.58 2.72
C ASN A 141 -11.87 12.48 2.96
N LEU A 142 -11.33 13.44 3.71
CA LEU A 142 -9.92 13.48 4.11
C LEU A 142 -9.77 13.14 5.60
N TYR A 143 -9.01 12.08 5.88
CA TYR A 143 -8.68 11.61 7.22
C TYR A 143 -7.25 12.01 7.57
N THR A 144 -7.04 12.45 8.81
CA THR A 144 -5.72 12.80 9.33
C THR A 144 -5.41 12.01 10.59
N PHE A 145 -4.29 11.30 10.61
CA PHE A 145 -3.79 10.55 11.75
C PHE A 145 -2.53 11.23 12.28
N VAL A 146 -2.56 11.68 13.53
CA VAL A 146 -1.47 12.45 14.14
C VAL A 146 -0.83 11.63 15.25
N SER A 147 0.51 11.52 15.21
CA SER A 147 1.26 10.98 16.34
C SER A 147 1.40 12.07 17.42
N LEU A 148 0.73 11.88 18.55
CA LEU A 148 0.87 12.76 19.71
C LEU A 148 2.13 12.35 20.47
N VAL A 149 3.10 13.28 20.56
CA VAL A 149 4.19 13.12 21.52
C VAL A 149 3.60 13.40 22.90
N GLU A 150 3.43 12.36 23.72
CA GLU A 150 3.15 12.57 25.14
C GLU A 150 4.31 13.38 25.72
N LYS A 151 4.01 14.61 26.19
CA LYS A 151 4.93 15.33 27.07
C LYS A 151 5.05 14.46 28.32
N ARG A 152 6.19 13.79 28.49
CA ARG A 152 6.57 13.25 29.80
C ARG A 152 6.52 14.42 30.79
N SER A 153 5.55 14.43 31.69
CA SER A 153 5.59 15.32 32.85
C SER A 153 6.89 15.04 33.60
N ARG A 154 7.64 16.10 33.84
CA ARG A 154 8.79 16.06 34.75
C ARG A 154 8.30 16.04 36.18
#